data_AF-A0A139DGM8-F1
#
_entry.id   AF-A0A139DGM8-F1
#
_cell.length_a   1.000
_cell.length_b   1.000
_cell.length_c   1.000
_cell.angle_alpha   90.00
_cell.angle_beta   90.00
_cell.angle_gamma   90.00
#
_symmetry.space_group_name_H-M   'P 1'
#
loop_
_entity.id
_entity.type
_entity.pdbx_description
1 polymer ?
#
loop_
_entity_poly.entity_id
_entity_poly.type
_entity_poly.pdbx_seq_one_letter_code
_entity_poly.pdbx_strand_id
1 'polypeptide(L)'
;MMRFAKPLMTIGSVLLMSACTVLPESEPPRIVGLGDITPQQAAYQSPRPVSMRVDLPLASAPFDGTLVLIQPSNWEFQALPGTRWRDTMPVLVHDQLVQSLRASNGFDNVLAANSAANAD
;
A
#
# COMPACT_ATOMS: atom_id res chain seq x y z
N MET A 1 16.96 33.08 -53.44
CA MET A 1 16.00 32.60 -52.42
C MET A 1 16.52 31.51 -51.46
N MET A 2 17.78 31.05 -51.53
CA MET A 2 18.20 29.82 -50.81
C MET A 2 19.14 30.02 -49.58
N ARG A 3 19.29 31.25 -49.07
CA ARG A 3 20.26 31.57 -47.98
C ARG A 3 19.69 31.37 -46.57
N PHE A 4 18.37 31.24 -46.42
CA PHE A 4 17.68 31.08 -45.12
C PHE A 4 17.43 29.62 -44.71
N ALA A 5 17.69 28.64 -45.60
CA ALA A 5 17.46 27.22 -45.29
C ALA A 5 18.50 26.63 -44.32
N LYS A 6 19.73 27.15 -44.33
CA LYS A 6 20.83 26.69 -43.45
C LYS A 6 20.61 26.98 -41.96
N PRO A 7 20.24 28.19 -41.51
CA PRO A 7 20.03 28.43 -40.08
C PRO A 7 18.82 27.67 -39.52
N LEU A 8 17.80 27.39 -40.35
CA LEU A 8 16.60 26.67 -39.95
C LEU A 8 16.91 25.20 -39.60
N MET A 9 17.81 24.58 -40.35
CA MET A 9 18.23 23.19 -40.13
C MET A 9 19.07 23.01 -38.87
N THR A 10 19.90 24.01 -38.53
CA THR A 10 20.73 23.97 -37.30
C THR A 10 19.90 24.14 -36.03
N ILE A 11 18.89 25.02 -36.06
CA ILE A 11 17.99 25.25 -34.91
C ILE A 11 17.18 24.00 -34.58
N GLY A 12 16.70 23.28 -35.60
CA GLY A 12 15.97 22.03 -35.42
C GLY A 12 16.77 20.97 -34.64
N SER A 13 18.04 20.75 -34.99
CA SER A 13 18.89 19.75 -34.31
C SER A 13 19.14 20.06 -32.83
N VAL A 14 19.26 21.34 -32.45
CA VAL A 14 19.47 21.73 -31.06
C VAL A 14 18.22 21.48 -30.20
N LEU A 15 17.03 21.76 -30.75
CA LEU A 15 15.74 21.50 -30.09
C LEU A 15 15.50 19.99 -29.83
N LEU A 16 15.88 19.13 -30.77
CA LEU A 16 15.75 17.68 -30.65
C LEU A 16 16.66 17.10 -29.55
N MET A 17 17.85 17.65 -29.31
CA MET A 17 18.73 17.19 -28.23
C MET A 17 18.26 17.63 -26.83
N SER A 18 17.61 18.81 -26.71
CA SER A 18 17.06 19.26 -25.42
C SER A 18 15.81 18.49 -24.97
N ALA A 19 15.15 17.74 -25.87
CA ALA A 19 13.95 16.99 -25.53
C ALA A 19 14.24 15.74 -24.65
N CYS A 20 15.47 15.23 -24.67
CA CYS A 20 15.85 14.02 -23.93
C CYS A 20 16.17 14.25 -22.45
N THR A 21 16.30 15.49 -21.98
CA THR A 21 16.66 15.82 -20.58
C THR A 21 15.47 16.22 -19.70
N VAL A 22 14.24 16.15 -20.23
CA VAL A 22 13.02 16.56 -19.51
C VAL A 22 12.41 15.45 -18.65
N LEU A 23 12.91 14.21 -18.76
CA LEU A 23 12.38 13.12 -17.94
C LEU A 23 12.68 13.42 -16.47
N PRO A 24 11.66 13.69 -15.63
CA PRO A 24 11.89 13.98 -14.23
C PRO A 24 12.51 12.75 -13.56
N GLU A 25 13.53 12.97 -12.74
CA GLU A 25 14.11 11.91 -11.91
C GLU A 25 12.98 11.29 -11.08
N SER A 26 12.76 9.98 -11.22
CA SER A 26 11.72 9.28 -10.46
C SER A 26 12.24 8.98 -9.07
N GLU A 27 11.76 9.73 -8.08
CA GLU A 27 12.01 9.42 -6.67
C GLU A 27 11.43 8.03 -6.34
N PRO A 28 12.20 7.13 -5.71
CA PRO A 28 11.68 5.83 -5.27
C PRO A 28 10.46 6.03 -4.34
N PRO A 29 9.39 5.23 -4.51
CA PRO A 29 8.21 5.38 -3.68
C PRO A 29 8.54 5.08 -2.22
N ARG A 30 8.06 5.95 -1.32
CA ARG A 30 8.06 5.70 0.12
C ARG A 30 7.13 4.53 0.43
N ILE A 31 7.67 3.50 1.07
CA ILE A 31 6.89 2.35 1.53
C ILE A 31 6.48 2.56 2.99
N VAL A 32 5.18 2.44 3.28
CA VAL A 32 4.60 2.59 4.62
C VAL A 32 3.88 1.32 5.06
N GLY A 33 3.84 1.07 6.36
CA GLY A 33 3.06 -0.01 6.96
C GLY A 33 2.06 0.52 7.98
N LEU A 34 1.15 -0.34 8.43
CA LEU A 34 0.42 -0.05 9.66
C LEU A 34 1.43 -0.01 10.81
N GLY A 35 1.34 1.03 11.64
CA GLY A 35 2.20 1.15 12.82
C GLY A 35 1.86 0.08 13.85
N ASP A 36 2.79 -0.17 14.78
CA ASP A 36 2.55 -1.08 15.89
C ASP A 36 1.40 -0.55 16.75
N ILE A 37 0.29 -1.30 16.80
CA ILE A 37 -0.81 -0.99 17.70
C ILE A 37 -0.48 -1.58 19.05
N THR A 38 -0.09 -0.74 20.00
CA THR A 38 -0.06 -1.12 21.41
C THR A 38 -1.48 -1.49 21.83
N PRO A 39 -1.72 -2.72 22.33
CA PRO A 39 -3.06 -3.11 22.77
C PRO A 39 -3.54 -2.14 23.83
N GLN A 40 -4.63 -1.41 23.53
CA GLN A 40 -5.18 -0.43 24.46
C GLN A 40 -6.03 -1.09 25.56
N GLN A 41 -6.33 -2.38 25.42
CA GLN A 41 -7.11 -3.19 26.34
C GLN A 41 -6.21 -4.24 26.99
N ALA A 42 -6.44 -4.49 28.28
CA ALA A 42 -5.77 -5.57 29.00
C ALA A 42 -6.13 -6.92 28.36
N ALA A 43 -5.15 -7.82 28.26
CA ALA A 43 -5.36 -9.18 27.77
C ALA A 43 -6.39 -9.92 28.64
N TYR A 44 -7.18 -10.80 28.03
CA TYR A 44 -8.09 -11.69 28.73
C TYR A 44 -7.31 -12.61 29.67
N GLN A 45 -7.86 -12.84 30.87
CA GLN A 45 -7.21 -13.64 31.92
C GLN A 45 -7.17 -15.13 31.58
N SER A 46 -8.21 -15.62 30.89
CA SER A 46 -8.33 -17.03 30.49
C SER A 46 -8.79 -17.10 29.03
N PRO A 47 -8.02 -17.76 28.15
CA PRO A 47 -8.45 -18.00 26.78
C PRO A 47 -9.63 -18.97 26.75
N ARG A 48 -10.48 -18.83 25.72
CA ARG A 48 -11.53 -19.81 25.44
C ARG A 48 -10.91 -20.99 24.68
N PRO A 49 -11.34 -22.24 24.95
CA PRO A 49 -10.82 -23.43 24.31
C PRO A 49 -11.38 -23.61 22.90
N VAL A 50 -11.16 -22.62 22.04
CA VAL A 50 -11.61 -22.59 20.64
C VAL A 50 -10.50 -22.00 19.78
N SER A 51 -10.41 -22.51 18.56
CA SER A 51 -9.53 -21.97 17.52
C SER A 51 -10.28 -20.95 16.68
N MET A 52 -9.67 -19.78 16.45
CA MET A 52 -10.21 -18.74 15.58
C MET A 52 -9.35 -18.63 14.32
N ARG A 53 -9.95 -18.85 13.15
CA ARG A 53 -9.32 -18.56 11.86
C ARG A 53 -9.73 -17.16 11.41
N VAL A 54 -8.75 -16.39 10.96
CA VAL A 54 -8.95 -15.07 10.36
C VAL A 54 -8.69 -15.21 8.86
N ASP A 55 -9.73 -14.99 8.06
CA ASP A 55 -9.59 -14.96 6.60
C ASP A 55 -9.20 -13.57 6.10
N LEU A 56 -8.73 -13.47 4.86
CA LEU A 56 -8.39 -12.20 4.24
C LEU A 56 -9.68 -11.36 4.05
N PRO A 57 -9.72 -10.09 4.51
CA PRO A 57 -10.86 -9.21 4.28
C PRO A 57 -11.13 -9.03 2.79
N LEU A 58 -12.41 -9.04 2.41
CA LEU A 58 -12.81 -8.68 1.06
C LEU A 58 -12.77 -7.16 0.89
N ALA A 59 -12.09 -6.68 -0.15
CA ALA A 59 -12.10 -5.28 -0.54
C ALA A 59 -12.34 -5.14 -2.05
N SER A 60 -12.91 -4.02 -2.46
CA SER A 60 -13.02 -3.62 -3.87
C SER A 60 -11.96 -2.58 -4.21
N ALA A 61 -11.66 -2.40 -5.49
CA ALA A 61 -10.93 -1.23 -5.95
C ALA A 61 -11.63 0.07 -5.48
N PRO A 62 -10.89 1.12 -5.09
CA PRO A 62 -9.41 1.20 -5.09
C PRO A 62 -8.72 0.69 -3.82
N PHE A 63 -9.44 0.12 -2.84
CA PHE A 63 -8.88 -0.35 -1.56
C PHE A 63 -8.18 -1.71 -1.67
N ASP A 64 -8.51 -2.51 -2.68
CA ASP A 64 -7.79 -3.74 -3.00
C ASP A 64 -6.47 -3.46 -3.75
N GLY A 65 -5.55 -2.76 -3.09
CA GLY A 65 -4.29 -2.36 -3.68
C GLY A 65 -3.32 -1.75 -2.67
N THR A 66 -2.16 -1.28 -3.17
CA THR A 66 -1.07 -0.76 -2.35
C THR A 66 -1.01 0.78 -2.31
N LEU A 67 -2.00 1.48 -2.87
CA LEU A 67 -2.01 2.94 -2.87
C LEU A 67 -2.42 3.44 -1.49
N VAL A 68 -1.68 4.42 -0.96
CA VAL A 68 -2.17 5.17 0.20
C VAL A 68 -3.21 6.15 -0.30
N LEU A 69 -4.46 5.94 0.08
CA LEU A 69 -5.57 6.81 -0.31
C LEU A 69 -5.83 7.85 0.77
N ILE A 70 -6.04 9.09 0.34
CA ILE A 70 -6.56 10.19 1.16
C ILE A 70 -7.94 10.58 0.63
N GLN A 71 -8.78 11.10 1.52
CA GLN A 71 -10.10 11.60 1.17
C GLN A 71 -10.16 13.11 1.47
N PRO A 72 -9.74 13.97 0.53
CA PRO A 72 -9.69 15.42 0.76
C PRO A 72 -11.08 16.07 0.80
N SER A 73 -12.07 15.45 0.15
CA SER A 73 -13.45 15.90 0.12
C SER A 73 -14.41 14.71 0.23
N ASN A 74 -15.69 14.97 0.52
CA ASN A 74 -16.68 13.90 0.58
C ASN A 74 -16.77 13.21 -0.80
N TRP A 75 -16.70 11.88 -0.81
CA TRP A 75 -16.80 11.03 -2.03
C TRP A 75 -15.64 11.10 -3.01
N GLU A 76 -14.54 11.78 -2.68
CA GLU A 76 -13.35 11.84 -3.52
C GLU A 76 -12.18 11.12 -2.85
N PHE A 77 -11.61 10.14 -3.53
CA PHE A 77 -10.38 9.48 -3.09
C PHE A 77 -9.24 9.86 -4.02
N GLN A 78 -8.10 10.21 -3.43
CA GLN A 78 -6.87 10.51 -4.16
C GLN A 78 -5.73 9.65 -3.63
N ALA A 79 -4.87 9.17 -4.53
CA ALA A 79 -3.65 8.49 -4.13
C ALA A 79 -2.61 9.51 -3.66
N LEU A 80 -2.02 9.29 -2.49
CA LEU A 80 -0.93 10.10 -1.97
C LEU A 80 0.32 9.91 -2.86
N PRO A 81 0.83 10.96 -3.52
CA PRO A 81 1.92 10.83 -4.47
C PRO A 81 3.18 10.25 -3.83
N GLY A 82 3.88 9.39 -4.57
CA GLY A 82 5.14 8.80 -4.15
C GLY A 82 5.07 7.93 -2.89
N THR A 83 3.86 7.56 -2.42
CA THR A 83 3.70 6.76 -1.20
C THR A 83 2.87 5.52 -1.50
N ARG A 84 3.32 4.37 -1.00
CA ARG A 84 2.64 3.08 -1.15
C ARG A 84 2.65 2.33 0.17
N TRP A 85 1.58 1.60 0.42
CA TRP A 85 1.57 0.55 1.40
C TRP A 85 2.59 -0.54 1.05
N ARG A 86 3.16 -1.18 2.07
CA ARG A 86 4.09 -2.31 1.95
C ARG A 86 3.44 -3.54 1.29
N ASP A 87 2.13 -3.69 1.46
CA ASP A 87 1.31 -4.76 0.87
C ASP A 87 -0.08 -4.20 0.52
N THR A 88 -0.99 -5.02 0.00
CA THR A 88 -2.37 -4.62 -0.23
C THR A 88 -3.07 -4.32 1.10
N MET A 89 -4.05 -3.41 1.09
CA MET A 89 -4.78 -3.08 2.33
C MET A 89 -5.44 -4.31 3.00
N PRO A 90 -6.06 -5.25 2.27
CA PRO A 90 -6.59 -6.48 2.87
C PRO A 90 -5.54 -7.27 3.65
N VAL A 91 -4.32 -7.41 3.12
CA VAL A 91 -3.24 -8.16 3.77
C VAL A 91 -2.77 -7.43 5.02
N LEU A 92 -2.53 -6.12 4.93
CA LEU A 92 -2.11 -5.32 6.09
C LEU A 92 -3.14 -5.38 7.23
N VAL A 93 -4.42 -5.25 6.91
CA VAL A 93 -5.50 -5.31 7.92
C VAL A 93 -5.61 -6.72 8.52
N HIS A 94 -5.51 -7.76 7.69
CA HIS A 94 -5.51 -9.14 8.15
C HIS A 94 -4.40 -9.40 9.17
N ASP A 95 -3.16 -9.02 8.83
CA ASP A 95 -2.01 -9.25 9.69
C ASP A 95 -2.15 -8.49 11.01
N GLN A 96 -2.63 -7.24 10.95
CA GLN A 96 -2.90 -6.43 12.12
C GLN A 96 -3.99 -7.06 13.02
N LEU A 97 -5.04 -7.60 12.42
CA LEU A 97 -6.13 -8.26 13.13
C LEU A 97 -5.64 -9.54 13.82
N VAL A 98 -4.91 -10.38 13.09
CA VAL A 98 -4.30 -11.61 13.63
C VAL A 98 -3.39 -11.28 14.81
N GLN A 99 -2.52 -10.27 14.67
CA GLN A 99 -1.64 -9.84 15.73
C GLN A 99 -2.40 -9.34 16.96
N SER A 100 -3.46 -8.55 16.75
CA SER A 100 -4.28 -8.01 17.84
C SER A 100 -5.06 -9.11 18.58
N LEU A 101 -5.60 -10.08 17.85
CA LEU A 101 -6.33 -11.21 18.42
C LEU A 101 -5.39 -12.12 19.24
N ARG A 102 -4.17 -12.39 18.75
CA ARG A 102 -3.15 -13.11 19.51
C ARG A 102 -2.76 -12.37 20.79
N ALA A 103 -2.51 -11.07 20.70
CA ALA A 103 -2.18 -10.24 21.85
C ALA A 103 -3.30 -10.16 22.89
N SER A 104 -4.55 -10.37 22.48
CA SER A 104 -5.70 -10.34 23.39
C SER A 104 -5.73 -11.50 24.39
N ASN A 105 -5.05 -12.62 24.12
CA ASN A 105 -5.15 -13.86 24.91
C ASN A 105 -6.59 -14.40 25.07
N GLY A 106 -7.49 -14.10 24.12
CA GLY A 106 -8.90 -14.48 24.20
C GLY A 106 -9.25 -15.89 23.69
N PHE A 107 -8.33 -16.52 22.95
CA PHE A 107 -8.53 -17.78 22.23
C PHE A 107 -7.29 -18.66 22.37
N ASP A 108 -7.48 -19.98 22.46
CA ASP A 108 -6.37 -20.93 22.52
C ASP A 108 -5.49 -20.86 21.27
N ASN A 109 -6.11 -20.68 20.09
CA ASN A 109 -5.38 -20.57 18.82
C ASN A 109 -5.98 -19.48 17.93
N VAL A 110 -5.10 -18.71 17.27
CA VAL A 110 -5.47 -17.75 16.23
C VAL A 110 -4.67 -18.06 14.95
N LEU A 111 -5.39 -18.55 13.94
CA LEU A 111 -4.85 -19.00 12.67
C LEU A 111 -5.01 -17.90 11.61
N ALA A 112 -3.94 -17.62 10.88
CA ALA A 112 -3.98 -16.72 9.72
C ALA A 112 -4.48 -17.47 8.49
N ALA A 113 -5.03 -16.75 7.50
CA ALA A 113 -5.57 -17.33 6.27
C ALA A 113 -4.57 -18.24 5.53
N ASN A 114 -3.27 -17.91 5.59
CA ASN A 114 -2.17 -18.65 4.97
C ASN A 114 -1.51 -19.70 5.88
N SER A 115 -2.04 -19.94 7.08
CA SER A 115 -1.52 -20.94 7.99
C SER A 115 -1.95 -22.34 7.56
N ALA A 116 -0.99 -23.28 7.52
CA ALA A 116 -1.25 -24.70 7.18
C ALA A 116 -1.97 -25.48 8.31
N ALA A 117 -2.29 -24.83 9.43
CA ALA A 117 -3.00 -25.45 10.54
C ALA A 117 -4.50 -25.49 10.26
N ASN A 118 -5.11 -26.68 10.43
CA ASN A 118 -6.56 -26.83 10.41
C ASN A 118 -7.14 -26.30 11.72
N ALA A 119 -8.34 -25.72 11.66
CA ALA A 119 -9.13 -25.47 12.86
C ALA A 119 -9.89 -26.76 13.19
N ASP A 120 -9.36 -27.54 14.13
CA ASP A 120 -10.00 -28.74 14.66
C ASP A 120 -11.14 -28.39 15.64
#